data_AF-A0ABD5MPC2-F1
#
_entry.id   AF-A0ABD5MPC2-F1
#
_cell.length_a   1.000
_cell.length_b   1.000
_cell.length_c   1.000
_cell.angle_alpha   90.00
_cell.angle_beta   90.00
_cell.angle_gamma   90.00
#
_symmetry.space_group_name_H-M   'P 1'
#
loop_
_entity.id
_entity.type
_entity.pdbx_description
1 polymer ?
#
loop_
_entity_poly.entity_id
_entity_poly.type
_entity_poly.pdbx_seq_one_letter_code
_entity_poly.pdbx_strand_id
1 'polypeptide(L)'
;MERRELSIIVAVLCVTSVVTGIVTATPPRPGTEDNGLTENESATLWSRDADDYISQEAYQERYGESRTAMQQLANGTDITFKRPPATAATWTRNDFEDLNAGGSDTSIHPPHASLEDGVYIEDAHATIFAVQPSTRGHLESGETPLYIAPNGTMRGFVDYRVRVPNGSSSGNRTVEWSLTNHEVDEVRLINDGTTIVEQEGSHTPALEYQIEDDWSTTLTLEAEIDVRLKKTVRIDRGDETDVDVTYQTESLNVTDSIDVEIYDLTAYPYYAEYPNGDAGVAIFQSRPWQGYTLTENGSARVRGVWRFYTARNTNWDTLVQSSRTGSSTVQSNAIPVYVHAYPSRIGPRAEPVRDGPEIIDTWGTDRPSPVGTLGENINIEIVNQTYTTTYGLAVRAETVDREDLHVAGIVRGVNASIVAPDSGSERQLRRSNLSVEVIQQNQSQATLRIELRDNQTGTPIGLGGGGRRYPIGGGARNGYITIADQRVETNASGVAIVTVEQPGIYTARYHPGSWLGHNPAYVSDTATARWHPLGTIEGWFALFVEVGWQLLPFFVMFYAGKRLLRMLGPEDIFQNNP
;
A
#
# COMPACT_ATOMS: atom_id res chain seq x y z
N MET A 1 12.92 -45.80 -72.35
CA MET A 1 11.57 -46.28 -72.70
C MET A 1 11.12 -47.14 -71.52
N GLU A 2 10.05 -46.72 -70.82
CA GLU A 2 9.23 -47.47 -69.83
C GLU A 2 9.97 -48.12 -68.63
N ARG A 3 9.89 -47.64 -67.38
CA ARG A 3 8.77 -47.55 -66.40
C ARG A 3 8.15 -48.91 -66.03
N ARG A 4 8.36 -49.34 -64.77
CA ARG A 4 7.50 -50.15 -63.84
C ARG A 4 8.39 -51.01 -62.90
N GLU A 5 8.21 -51.15 -61.57
CA GLU A 5 7.23 -50.64 -60.59
C GLU A 5 7.88 -50.50 -59.19
N LEU A 6 7.27 -49.59 -58.41
CA LEU A 6 7.43 -49.43 -56.97
C LEU A 6 6.84 -50.63 -56.20
N SER A 7 7.48 -50.98 -55.08
CA SER A 7 6.80 -51.50 -53.88
C SER A 7 7.37 -50.74 -52.67
N ILE A 8 6.60 -49.82 -52.09
CA ILE A 8 6.84 -49.30 -50.74
C ILE A 8 5.51 -49.31 -49.98
N ILE A 9 5.50 -50.10 -48.92
CA ILE A 9 4.46 -50.19 -47.91
C ILE A 9 4.48 -48.89 -47.11
N VAL A 10 3.34 -48.19 -47.05
CA VAL A 10 3.11 -47.05 -46.16
C VAL A 10 2.28 -47.54 -44.98
N ALA A 11 2.88 -47.55 -43.80
CA ALA A 11 2.17 -47.68 -42.53
C ALA A 11 1.62 -46.30 -42.14
N VAL A 12 0.30 -46.16 -42.06
CA VAL A 12 -0.37 -44.96 -41.58
C VAL A 12 -0.53 -45.06 -40.07
N LEU A 13 0.25 -44.25 -39.34
CA LEU A 13 0.07 -43.97 -37.92
C LEU A 13 -0.77 -42.69 -37.82
N CYS A 14 -2.08 -42.84 -37.60
CA CYS A 14 -2.97 -41.72 -37.30
C CYS A 14 -2.77 -41.30 -35.83
N VAL A 15 -1.82 -40.40 -35.59
CA VAL A 15 -1.82 -39.57 -34.38
C VAL A 15 -2.79 -38.42 -34.65
N THR A 16 -4.03 -38.53 -34.16
CA THR A 16 -4.95 -37.41 -34.13
C THR A 16 -4.48 -36.44 -33.05
N SER A 17 -3.67 -35.47 -33.45
CA SER A 17 -3.36 -34.28 -32.66
C SER A 17 -4.63 -33.46 -32.50
N VAL A 18 -5.27 -33.54 -31.33
CA VAL A 18 -6.30 -32.61 -30.90
C VAL A 18 -5.63 -31.26 -30.70
N VAL A 19 -5.90 -30.32 -31.61
CA VAL A 19 -5.58 -28.91 -31.42
C VAL A 19 -6.59 -28.39 -30.40
N THR A 20 -6.22 -28.37 -29.13
CA THR A 20 -6.97 -27.63 -28.11
C THR A 20 -6.77 -26.15 -28.38
N GLY A 21 -7.77 -25.50 -28.96
CA GLY A 21 -7.84 -24.04 -28.95
C GLY A 21 -7.87 -23.58 -27.49
N ILE A 22 -7.09 -22.55 -27.16
CA ILE A 22 -7.12 -21.93 -25.83
C ILE A 22 -8.49 -21.27 -25.69
N VAL A 23 -9.43 -21.94 -25.01
CA VAL A 23 -10.69 -21.34 -24.60
C VAL A 23 -10.37 -20.58 -23.32
N THR A 24 -10.31 -19.25 -23.38
CA THR A 24 -10.35 -18.41 -22.18
C THR A 24 -11.77 -17.91 -22.00
N ALA A 25 -12.29 -17.86 -20.77
CA ALA A 25 -13.49 -17.09 -20.50
C ALA A 25 -13.24 -15.63 -20.88
N THR A 26 -14.15 -15.07 -21.69
CA THR A 26 -14.21 -13.62 -21.85
C THR A 26 -15.00 -13.11 -20.65
N PRO A 27 -14.47 -12.14 -19.87
CA PRO A 27 -15.22 -11.56 -18.78
C PRO A 27 -16.61 -11.13 -19.24
N PRO A 28 -17.64 -11.35 -18.41
CA PRO A 28 -18.98 -10.92 -18.75
C PRO A 28 -19.01 -9.39 -18.90
N ARG A 29 -19.93 -8.92 -19.75
CA ARG A 29 -20.05 -7.50 -20.01
C ARG A 29 -20.57 -6.80 -18.74
N PRO A 30 -20.12 -5.57 -18.45
CA PRO A 30 -20.60 -4.85 -17.28
C PRO A 30 -22.13 -4.69 -17.31
N GLY A 31 -22.78 -5.03 -16.19
CA GLY A 31 -24.23 -4.96 -16.03
C GLY A 31 -25.04 -6.07 -16.71
N THR A 32 -24.42 -7.12 -17.28
CA THR A 32 -25.16 -8.25 -17.87
C THR A 32 -25.41 -9.41 -16.91
N GLU A 33 -24.70 -9.47 -15.79
CA GLU A 33 -24.85 -10.50 -14.77
C GLU A 33 -25.63 -9.97 -13.56
N ASP A 34 -26.46 -10.82 -12.96
CA ASP A 34 -27.20 -10.51 -11.73
C ASP A 34 -26.35 -10.83 -10.48
N ASN A 35 -25.21 -10.14 -10.38
CA ASN A 35 -24.21 -10.35 -9.33
C ASN A 35 -24.28 -9.30 -8.21
N GLY A 36 -25.36 -8.52 -8.14
CA GLY A 36 -25.56 -7.47 -7.13
C GLY A 36 -24.66 -6.23 -7.26
N LEU A 37 -23.90 -6.08 -8.35
CA LEU A 37 -23.15 -4.86 -8.66
C LEU A 37 -23.89 -3.99 -9.68
N THR A 38 -23.70 -2.68 -9.57
CA THR A 38 -24.15 -1.77 -10.62
C THR A 38 -23.32 -1.93 -11.90
N GLU A 39 -23.86 -1.44 -13.01
CA GLU A 39 -23.17 -1.39 -14.31
C GLU A 39 -21.80 -0.70 -14.22
N ASN A 40 -21.68 0.37 -13.44
CA ASN A 40 -20.42 1.07 -13.24
C ASN A 40 -19.44 0.30 -12.34
N GLU A 41 -19.92 -0.40 -11.32
CA GLU A 41 -19.08 -1.20 -10.43
C GLU A 41 -18.52 -2.43 -11.13
N SER A 42 -19.36 -3.14 -11.88
CA SER A 42 -18.93 -4.30 -12.68
C SER A 42 -17.90 -3.92 -13.75
N ALA A 43 -17.97 -2.71 -14.30
CA ALA A 43 -16.97 -2.21 -15.24
C ALA A 43 -15.56 -2.10 -14.64
N THR A 44 -15.42 -2.05 -13.31
CA THR A 44 -14.12 -1.84 -12.66
C THR A 44 -13.36 -3.13 -12.30
N LEU A 45 -13.93 -4.30 -12.57
CA LEU A 45 -13.46 -5.58 -12.01
C LEU A 45 -12.23 -6.17 -12.70
N TRP A 46 -12.03 -5.88 -13.99
CA TRP A 46 -11.29 -6.76 -14.89
C TRP A 46 -9.90 -6.26 -15.27
N SER A 47 -9.04 -5.83 -14.34
CA SER A 47 -7.74 -5.23 -14.71
C SER A 47 -6.67 -6.16 -15.34
N ARG A 48 -7.06 -7.33 -15.83
CA ARG A 48 -6.19 -8.33 -16.46
C ARG A 48 -6.77 -8.82 -17.79
N ASP A 49 -7.85 -8.20 -18.26
CA ASP A 49 -8.39 -8.45 -19.59
C ASP A 49 -7.58 -7.68 -20.65
N ALA A 50 -7.88 -7.91 -21.92
CA ALA A 50 -7.23 -7.18 -23.00
C ALA A 50 -7.92 -5.81 -23.14
N ASP A 51 -7.13 -4.74 -23.00
CA ASP A 51 -7.57 -3.35 -23.24
C ASP A 51 -7.78 -3.07 -24.75
N ASP A 52 -8.84 -3.64 -25.32
CA ASP A 52 -9.26 -3.39 -26.71
C ASP A 52 -10.23 -2.20 -26.76
N TYR A 53 -9.66 -0.99 -26.78
CA TYR A 53 -10.44 0.24 -26.86
C TYR A 53 -11.24 0.29 -28.17
N ILE A 54 -12.56 0.33 -28.04
CA ILE A 54 -13.48 0.58 -29.17
C ILE A 54 -14.22 1.90 -28.97
N SER A 55 -14.54 2.61 -30.06
CA SER A 55 -15.31 3.86 -29.98
C SER A 55 -16.76 3.60 -29.54
N GLN A 56 -17.45 4.65 -29.12
CA GLN A 56 -18.86 4.53 -28.70
C GLN A 56 -19.77 4.11 -29.87
N GLU A 57 -19.49 4.60 -31.07
CA GLU A 57 -20.20 4.23 -32.30
C GLU A 57 -20.00 2.75 -32.62
N ALA A 58 -18.76 2.27 -32.59
CA ALA A 58 -18.44 0.86 -32.84
C ALA A 58 -19.06 -0.08 -31.78
N TYR A 59 -19.11 0.36 -30.51
CA TYR A 59 -19.79 -0.39 -29.45
C TYR A 59 -21.30 -0.49 -29.72
N GLN A 60 -21.95 0.63 -30.09
CA GLN A 60 -23.37 0.65 -30.38
C GLN A 60 -23.72 -0.19 -31.63
N GLU A 61 -22.87 -0.18 -32.65
CA GLU A 61 -23.02 -1.04 -33.83
C GLU A 61 -22.92 -2.53 -33.46
N ARG A 62 -22.02 -2.88 -32.53
CA ARG A 62 -21.79 -4.27 -32.13
C ARG A 62 -22.85 -4.82 -31.16
N TYR A 63 -23.28 -4.01 -30.20
CA TYR A 63 -24.10 -4.48 -29.07
C TYR A 63 -25.50 -3.85 -29.02
N GLY A 64 -25.80 -2.84 -29.84
CA GLY A 64 -27.11 -2.18 -29.88
C GLY A 64 -27.39 -1.23 -28.70
N GLU A 65 -26.40 -0.98 -27.84
CA GLU A 65 -26.56 -0.25 -26.58
C GLU A 65 -25.47 0.84 -26.43
N SER A 66 -25.72 1.80 -25.52
CA SER A 66 -24.75 2.85 -25.20
C SER A 66 -24.01 2.55 -23.90
N ARG A 67 -22.73 2.91 -23.82
CA ARG A 67 -21.94 2.73 -22.59
C ARG A 67 -21.98 3.95 -21.69
N THR A 68 -21.83 3.72 -20.40
CA THR A 68 -21.50 4.76 -19.43
C THR A 68 -20.07 5.28 -19.64
N ALA A 69 -19.77 6.47 -19.11
CA ALA A 69 -18.42 7.01 -19.15
C ALA A 69 -17.40 6.11 -18.43
N MET A 70 -17.81 5.42 -17.35
CA MET A 70 -16.94 4.49 -16.62
C MET A 70 -16.62 3.26 -17.46
N GLN A 71 -17.60 2.67 -18.14
CA GLN A 71 -17.37 1.54 -19.05
C GLN A 71 -16.46 1.91 -20.23
N GLN A 72 -16.59 3.12 -20.77
CA GLN A 72 -15.68 3.59 -21.82
C GLN A 72 -14.25 3.73 -21.32
N LEU A 73 -14.07 4.22 -20.08
CA LEU A 73 -12.75 4.31 -19.47
C LEU A 73 -12.15 2.92 -19.21
N ALA A 74 -12.92 2.06 -18.55
CA ALA A 74 -12.49 0.70 -18.19
C ALA A 74 -12.19 -0.19 -19.41
N ASN A 75 -12.76 0.11 -20.58
CA ASN A 75 -12.44 -0.61 -21.82
C ASN A 75 -11.07 -0.23 -22.43
N GLY A 76 -10.49 0.91 -22.03
CA GLY A 76 -9.21 1.37 -22.55
C GLY A 76 -8.08 1.41 -21.52
N THR A 77 -8.37 1.18 -20.23
CA THR A 77 -7.39 1.17 -19.16
C THR A 77 -7.96 0.57 -17.88
N ASP A 78 -7.07 0.00 -17.06
CA ASP A 78 -7.42 -0.47 -15.73
C ASP A 78 -7.85 0.63 -14.76
N ILE A 79 -8.91 0.33 -14.00
CA ILE A 79 -9.42 1.20 -12.96
C ILE A 79 -8.69 0.94 -11.64
N THR A 80 -8.21 2.02 -11.03
CA THR A 80 -7.48 1.94 -9.75
C THR A 80 -8.20 2.71 -8.64
N PHE A 81 -8.21 2.14 -7.44
CA PHE A 81 -8.90 2.65 -6.28
C PHE A 81 -7.94 3.23 -5.25
N LYS A 82 -8.47 4.16 -4.44
CA LYS A 82 -7.74 4.76 -3.31
C LYS A 82 -7.86 3.93 -2.02
N ARG A 83 -8.82 3.00 -1.98
CA ARG A 83 -9.12 2.10 -0.86
C ARG A 83 -9.46 0.72 -1.43
N PRO A 84 -9.31 -0.36 -0.66
CA PRO A 84 -9.73 -1.69 -1.08
C PRO A 84 -11.23 -1.69 -1.43
N PRO A 85 -11.62 -1.94 -2.70
CA PRO A 85 -13.01 -1.89 -3.12
C PRO A 85 -13.80 -3.10 -2.60
N ALA A 86 -15.11 -2.95 -2.44
CA ALA A 86 -16.01 -4.05 -2.08
C ALA A 86 -16.36 -4.95 -3.28
N THR A 87 -16.16 -4.46 -4.50
CA THR A 87 -16.66 -5.05 -5.74
C THR A 87 -16.16 -6.47 -5.96
N ALA A 88 -14.88 -6.75 -5.66
CA ALA A 88 -14.32 -8.10 -5.75
C ALA A 88 -15.01 -9.11 -4.83
N ALA A 89 -15.31 -8.72 -3.58
CA ALA A 89 -15.97 -9.61 -2.64
C ALA A 89 -17.45 -9.83 -2.97
N THR A 90 -18.15 -8.77 -3.39
CA THR A 90 -19.54 -8.87 -3.84
C THR A 90 -19.66 -9.75 -5.09
N TRP A 91 -18.79 -9.55 -6.08
CA TRP A 91 -18.75 -10.38 -7.29
C TRP A 91 -18.55 -11.86 -6.92
N THR A 92 -17.40 -12.18 -6.32
CA THR A 92 -17.00 -13.56 -6.05
C THR A 92 -18.01 -14.32 -5.21
N ARG A 93 -18.65 -13.65 -4.23
CA ARG A 93 -19.69 -14.29 -3.42
C ARG A 93 -20.90 -14.71 -4.24
N ASN A 94 -21.39 -13.83 -5.11
CA ASN A 94 -22.64 -14.04 -5.82
C ASN A 94 -22.41 -14.96 -7.03
N ASP A 95 -21.30 -14.77 -7.74
CA ASP A 95 -20.87 -15.59 -8.88
C ASP A 95 -20.53 -17.04 -8.46
N PHE A 96 -20.16 -17.26 -7.19
CA PHE A 96 -19.97 -18.60 -6.63
C PHE A 96 -21.26 -19.44 -6.64
N GLU A 97 -22.44 -18.80 -6.60
CA GLU A 97 -23.74 -19.50 -6.65
C GLU A 97 -24.01 -20.12 -8.03
N ASP A 98 -23.28 -19.69 -9.07
CA ASP A 98 -23.39 -20.21 -10.43
C ASP A 98 -22.52 -21.47 -10.66
N LEU A 99 -21.67 -21.85 -9.70
CA LEU A 99 -20.97 -23.13 -9.73
C LEU A 99 -21.93 -24.28 -9.44
N ASN A 100 -21.96 -25.22 -10.37
CA ASN A 100 -22.74 -26.43 -10.24
C ASN A 100 -21.80 -27.63 -10.36
N ALA A 101 -21.85 -28.51 -9.37
CA ALA A 101 -21.23 -29.82 -9.46
C ALA A 101 -21.91 -30.67 -10.54
N GLY A 102 -21.20 -31.71 -10.97
CA GLY A 102 -21.76 -32.74 -11.81
C GLY A 102 -22.75 -33.63 -11.07
N GLY A 103 -22.98 -34.80 -11.65
CA GLY A 103 -23.83 -35.84 -11.06
C GLY A 103 -23.00 -37.07 -10.72
N SER A 104 -23.67 -38.16 -10.34
CA SER A 104 -22.97 -39.40 -10.00
C SER A 104 -22.05 -39.98 -11.09
N ASP A 105 -22.18 -39.59 -12.35
CA ASP A 105 -21.41 -40.11 -13.48
C ASP A 105 -20.48 -39.08 -14.14
N THR A 106 -20.49 -37.83 -13.65
CA THR A 106 -19.79 -36.70 -14.24
C THR A 106 -19.16 -35.86 -13.13
N SER A 107 -17.86 -35.59 -13.23
CA SER A 107 -17.18 -34.63 -12.36
C SER A 107 -16.85 -33.35 -13.12
N ILE A 108 -16.87 -32.23 -12.42
CA ILE A 108 -16.56 -30.90 -12.92
C ILE A 108 -15.49 -30.32 -12.02
N HIS A 109 -14.35 -29.92 -12.59
CA HIS A 109 -13.24 -29.37 -11.81
C HIS A 109 -12.48 -28.32 -12.61
N PRO A 110 -11.83 -27.34 -11.96
CA PRO A 110 -10.93 -26.45 -12.69
C PRO A 110 -9.67 -27.22 -13.14
N PRO A 111 -8.97 -26.79 -14.21
CA PRO A 111 -7.82 -27.51 -14.76
C PRO A 111 -6.64 -27.70 -13.79
N HIS A 112 -6.58 -26.92 -12.72
CA HIS A 112 -5.52 -26.95 -11.71
C HIS A 112 -5.90 -27.77 -10.46
N ALA A 113 -7.11 -28.34 -10.41
CA ALA A 113 -7.53 -29.17 -9.29
C ALA A 113 -6.62 -30.39 -9.11
N SER A 114 -6.27 -30.68 -7.86
CA SER A 114 -5.62 -31.94 -7.48
C SER A 114 -6.69 -33.02 -7.40
N LEU A 115 -6.62 -33.99 -8.31
CA LEU A 115 -7.60 -35.08 -8.39
C LEU A 115 -7.09 -36.33 -7.67
N GLU A 116 -7.97 -36.98 -6.93
CA GLU A 116 -7.72 -38.28 -6.31
C GLU A 116 -8.75 -39.32 -6.75
N ASP A 117 -8.30 -40.56 -6.87
CA ASP A 117 -9.12 -41.71 -7.26
C ASP A 117 -9.16 -42.74 -6.14
N GLY A 118 -10.35 -43.28 -5.92
CA GLY A 118 -10.61 -44.45 -5.11
C GLY A 118 -10.92 -45.71 -5.94
N VAL A 119 -11.54 -46.68 -5.28
CA VAL A 119 -12.05 -47.91 -5.88
C VAL A 119 -13.32 -47.63 -6.70
N TYR A 120 -14.27 -46.93 -6.09
CA TYR A 120 -15.58 -46.54 -6.61
C TYR A 120 -15.74 -45.02 -6.76
N ILE A 121 -14.80 -44.23 -6.29
CA ILE A 121 -14.75 -42.77 -6.48
C ILE A 121 -13.68 -42.45 -7.54
N GLU A 122 -13.96 -41.54 -8.47
CA GLU A 122 -13.03 -41.06 -9.50
C GLU A 122 -13.06 -39.53 -9.59
N ASP A 123 -11.92 -38.95 -9.97
CA ASP A 123 -11.74 -37.52 -10.20
C ASP A 123 -12.22 -36.66 -9.02
N ALA A 124 -12.05 -37.16 -7.80
CA ALA A 124 -12.47 -36.45 -6.60
C ALA A 124 -11.51 -35.31 -6.30
N HIS A 125 -12.05 -34.16 -5.92
CA HIS A 125 -11.25 -33.02 -5.52
C HIS A 125 -12.01 -32.14 -4.52
N ALA A 126 -11.24 -31.42 -3.71
CA ALA A 126 -11.65 -30.16 -3.12
C ALA A 126 -10.78 -29.09 -3.77
N THR A 127 -11.33 -27.92 -4.10
CA THR A 127 -10.53 -26.82 -4.66
C THR A 127 -11.01 -25.50 -4.11
N ILE A 128 -10.07 -24.69 -3.63
CA ILE A 128 -10.35 -23.38 -3.05
C ILE A 128 -10.76 -22.42 -4.18
N PHE A 129 -12.00 -21.97 -4.13
CA PHE A 129 -12.53 -20.97 -5.05
C PHE A 129 -12.05 -19.57 -4.66
N ALA A 130 -12.24 -19.19 -3.39
CA ALA A 130 -11.79 -17.91 -2.88
C ALA A 130 -11.65 -17.86 -1.36
N VAL A 131 -10.81 -16.94 -0.87
CA VAL A 131 -10.76 -16.54 0.54
C VAL A 131 -10.95 -15.03 0.60
N GLN A 132 -11.98 -14.55 1.30
CA GLN A 132 -12.36 -13.14 1.29
C GLN A 132 -12.88 -12.66 2.67
N PRO A 133 -12.71 -11.37 3.01
CA PRO A 133 -12.02 -10.35 2.23
C PRO A 133 -10.50 -10.56 2.26
N SER A 134 -9.87 -10.36 1.12
CA SER A 134 -8.43 -10.56 0.96
C SER A 134 -7.82 -9.54 0.00
N THR A 135 -6.50 -9.39 0.06
CA THR A 135 -5.75 -8.49 -0.81
C THR A 135 -4.39 -9.07 -1.11
N ARG A 136 -4.07 -9.25 -2.40
CA ARG A 136 -2.74 -9.65 -2.84
C ARG A 136 -1.82 -8.44 -2.84
N GLY A 137 -0.78 -8.44 -2.02
CA GLY A 137 0.17 -7.32 -1.91
C GLY A 137 1.32 -7.46 -2.90
N HIS A 138 1.48 -6.55 -3.84
CA HIS A 138 2.64 -6.50 -4.73
C HIS A 138 3.77 -5.70 -4.06
N LEU A 139 4.62 -6.37 -3.27
CA LEU A 139 5.62 -5.70 -2.43
C LEU A 139 6.96 -5.51 -3.18
N GLU A 140 7.52 -6.58 -3.73
CA GLU A 140 8.70 -6.53 -4.59
C GLU A 140 8.69 -7.73 -5.54
N SER A 141 9.68 -7.80 -6.44
CA SER A 141 9.79 -8.92 -7.38
C SER A 141 9.88 -10.26 -6.64
N GLY A 142 8.85 -11.10 -6.80
CA GLY A 142 8.76 -12.42 -6.16
C GLY A 142 8.08 -12.44 -4.79
N GLU A 143 7.67 -11.29 -4.24
CA GLU A 143 6.97 -11.19 -2.96
C GLU A 143 5.54 -10.69 -3.18
N THR A 144 4.60 -11.64 -3.29
CA THR A 144 3.16 -11.35 -3.47
C THR A 144 2.27 -12.07 -2.46
N PRO A 145 2.36 -11.75 -1.15
CA PRO A 145 1.54 -12.39 -0.14
C PRO A 145 0.05 -12.14 -0.36
N LEU A 146 -0.77 -13.14 -0.03
CA LEU A 146 -2.21 -13.00 0.06
C LEU A 146 -2.59 -12.64 1.49
N TYR A 147 -2.86 -11.37 1.73
CA TYR A 147 -3.37 -10.89 3.01
C TYR A 147 -4.85 -11.24 3.14
N ILE A 148 -5.24 -11.88 4.24
CA ILE A 148 -6.64 -12.16 4.54
C ILE A 148 -7.04 -11.47 5.84
N ALA A 149 -8.30 -11.03 5.94
CA ALA A 149 -8.78 -10.50 7.20
C ALA A 149 -8.82 -11.62 8.27
N PRO A 150 -8.62 -11.29 9.56
CA PRO A 150 -8.78 -12.23 10.67
C PRO A 150 -10.14 -12.93 10.69
N ASN A 151 -11.18 -12.22 10.23
CA ASN A 151 -12.54 -12.73 10.07
C ASN A 151 -12.91 -12.72 8.58
N GLY A 152 -13.37 -13.85 8.05
CA GLY A 152 -13.72 -13.96 6.64
C GLY A 152 -14.44 -15.26 6.29
N THR A 153 -14.50 -15.54 4.99
CA THR A 153 -15.11 -16.76 4.45
C THR A 153 -14.17 -17.39 3.43
N MET A 154 -13.95 -18.70 3.57
CA MET A 154 -13.36 -19.53 2.52
C MET A 154 -14.49 -20.19 1.73
N ARG A 155 -14.41 -20.14 0.41
CA ARG A 155 -15.31 -20.82 -0.52
C ARG A 155 -14.56 -21.92 -1.23
N GLY A 156 -15.14 -23.11 -1.26
CA GLY A 156 -14.58 -24.30 -1.89
C GLY A 156 -15.49 -24.85 -2.97
N PHE A 157 -14.94 -25.65 -3.87
CA PHE A 157 -15.70 -26.46 -4.80
C PHE A 157 -15.24 -27.90 -4.68
N VAL A 158 -16.18 -28.79 -4.38
CA VAL A 158 -15.96 -30.22 -4.19
C VAL A 158 -16.79 -30.94 -5.23
N ASP A 159 -16.16 -31.79 -6.03
CA ASP A 159 -16.87 -32.64 -6.98
C ASP A 159 -16.13 -33.95 -7.22
N TYR A 160 -16.85 -34.94 -7.72
CA TYR A 160 -16.36 -36.29 -7.99
C TYR A 160 -17.34 -37.05 -8.88
N ARG A 161 -16.92 -38.19 -9.42
CA ARG A 161 -17.83 -39.13 -10.08
C ARG A 161 -17.69 -40.54 -9.53
N VAL A 162 -18.77 -41.31 -9.64
CA VAL A 162 -18.86 -42.67 -9.09
C VAL A 162 -18.58 -43.70 -10.17
N ARG A 163 -17.54 -44.50 -9.96
CA ARG A 163 -17.20 -45.67 -10.75
C ARG A 163 -18.04 -46.87 -10.31
N VAL A 164 -19.23 -47.02 -10.90
CA VAL A 164 -20.05 -48.24 -10.71
C VAL A 164 -19.47 -49.38 -11.54
N PRO A 165 -19.04 -50.52 -10.93
CA PRO A 165 -18.47 -51.64 -11.69
C PRO A 165 -19.45 -52.22 -12.70
N ASN A 166 -18.93 -52.66 -13.84
CA ASN A 166 -19.74 -53.37 -14.82
C ASN A 166 -20.31 -54.66 -14.23
N GLY A 167 -21.59 -54.91 -14.48
CA GLY A 167 -22.20 -56.21 -14.22
C GLY A 167 -21.53 -57.31 -15.03
N SER A 168 -21.64 -58.55 -14.57
CA SER A 168 -21.15 -59.71 -15.31
C SER A 168 -22.15 -60.85 -15.22
N SER A 169 -22.30 -61.59 -16.30
CA SER A 169 -23.08 -62.83 -16.31
C SER A 169 -22.22 -63.94 -16.89
N SER A 170 -22.07 -65.05 -16.16
CA SER A 170 -21.25 -66.19 -16.55
C SER A 170 -21.89 -67.48 -16.05
N GLY A 171 -22.25 -68.36 -16.99
CA GLY A 171 -22.98 -69.59 -16.69
C GLY A 171 -24.30 -69.31 -16.01
N ASN A 172 -24.44 -69.79 -14.77
CA ASN A 172 -25.62 -69.60 -13.95
C ASN A 172 -25.51 -68.44 -12.95
N ARG A 173 -24.44 -67.62 -13.02
CA ARG A 173 -24.18 -66.55 -12.07
C ARG A 173 -24.25 -65.18 -12.74
N THR A 174 -25.08 -64.29 -12.20
CA THR A 174 -25.19 -62.89 -12.61
C THR A 174 -24.83 -61.96 -11.46
N VAL A 175 -23.99 -60.97 -11.71
CA VAL A 175 -23.60 -59.92 -10.76
C VAL A 175 -24.06 -58.58 -11.31
N GLU A 176 -24.87 -57.87 -10.53
CA GLU A 176 -25.35 -56.53 -10.81
C GLU A 176 -24.85 -55.57 -9.74
N TRP A 177 -24.54 -54.34 -10.15
CA TRP A 177 -24.15 -53.25 -9.27
C TRP A 177 -25.10 -52.08 -9.48
N SER A 178 -25.49 -51.42 -8.40
CA SER A 178 -26.28 -50.19 -8.45
C SER A 178 -25.81 -49.22 -7.38
N LEU A 179 -25.67 -47.94 -7.74
CA LEU A 179 -25.45 -46.87 -6.78
C LEU A 179 -26.66 -46.72 -5.86
N THR A 180 -26.41 -46.62 -4.56
CA THR A 180 -27.47 -46.45 -3.55
C THR A 180 -27.38 -45.15 -2.78
N ASN A 181 -26.16 -44.66 -2.53
CA ASN A 181 -25.92 -43.35 -1.92
C ASN A 181 -24.61 -42.78 -2.43
N HIS A 182 -24.53 -41.47 -2.56
CA HIS A 182 -23.28 -40.74 -2.69
C HIS A 182 -23.50 -39.32 -2.16
N GLU A 183 -22.56 -38.80 -1.39
CA GLU A 183 -22.60 -37.45 -0.86
C GLU A 183 -21.20 -36.94 -0.53
N VAL A 184 -21.07 -35.62 -0.41
CA VAL A 184 -19.98 -35.04 0.38
C VAL A 184 -20.50 -35.10 1.82
N ASP A 185 -19.87 -35.91 2.67
CA ASP A 185 -20.34 -36.14 4.05
C ASP A 185 -19.99 -34.94 4.94
N GLU A 186 -18.74 -34.49 4.85
CA GLU A 186 -18.21 -33.43 5.72
C GLU A 186 -17.21 -32.55 4.97
N VAL A 187 -17.14 -31.28 5.38
CA VAL A 187 -16.08 -30.36 4.96
C VAL A 187 -15.46 -29.65 6.15
N ARG A 188 -14.13 -29.49 6.11
CA ARG A 188 -13.34 -28.91 7.20
C ARG A 188 -12.46 -27.79 6.65
N LEU A 189 -12.33 -26.72 7.44
CA LEU A 189 -11.27 -25.73 7.27
C LEU A 189 -10.21 -25.97 8.34
N ILE A 190 -8.98 -26.16 7.91
CA ILE A 190 -7.84 -26.48 8.76
C ILE A 190 -6.82 -25.35 8.66
N ASN A 191 -6.36 -24.85 9.80
CA ASN A 191 -5.31 -23.85 9.94
C ASN A 191 -4.05 -24.49 10.54
N ASP A 192 -2.97 -24.63 9.77
CA ASP A 192 -1.72 -25.30 10.18
C ASP A 192 -1.94 -26.64 10.92
N GLY A 193 -2.83 -27.48 10.38
CA GLY A 193 -3.15 -28.80 10.93
C GLY A 193 -4.20 -28.82 12.04
N THR A 194 -4.72 -27.66 12.47
CA THR A 194 -5.82 -27.57 13.43
C THR A 194 -7.13 -27.25 12.73
N THR A 195 -8.14 -28.12 12.84
CA THR A 195 -9.49 -27.82 12.35
C THR A 195 -10.08 -26.63 13.08
N ILE A 196 -10.45 -25.59 12.35
CA ILE A 196 -11.06 -24.35 12.87
C ILE A 196 -12.54 -24.21 12.49
N VAL A 197 -12.99 -24.90 11.44
CA VAL A 197 -14.38 -24.97 11.02
C VAL A 197 -14.68 -26.39 10.55
N GLU A 198 -15.85 -26.90 10.92
CA GLU A 198 -16.38 -28.20 10.52
C GLU A 198 -17.89 -28.03 10.30
N GLN A 199 -18.39 -28.50 9.15
CA GLN A 199 -19.81 -28.42 8.80
C GLN A 199 -20.23 -29.61 7.94
N GLU A 200 -21.55 -29.83 7.82
CA GLU A 200 -22.12 -30.79 6.88
C GLU A 200 -21.61 -30.54 5.45
N GLY A 201 -21.35 -31.63 4.74
CA GLY A 201 -20.78 -31.59 3.41
C GLY A 201 -21.69 -30.95 2.36
N SER A 202 -21.06 -30.30 1.40
CA SER A 202 -21.70 -29.69 0.24
C SER A 202 -20.70 -29.64 -0.91
N HIS A 203 -21.20 -29.59 -2.14
CA HIS A 203 -20.37 -29.38 -3.32
C HIS A 203 -19.82 -27.93 -3.40
N THR A 204 -20.48 -26.96 -2.78
CA THR A 204 -20.09 -25.54 -2.80
C THR A 204 -20.03 -24.98 -1.37
N PRO A 205 -19.11 -25.48 -0.52
CA PRO A 205 -19.03 -25.06 0.88
C PRO A 205 -18.57 -23.60 1.03
N ALA A 206 -19.12 -22.94 2.04
CA ALA A 206 -18.77 -21.58 2.45
C ALA A 206 -18.47 -21.55 3.95
N LEU A 207 -17.19 -21.59 4.30
CA LEU A 207 -16.69 -21.78 5.65
C LEU A 207 -16.31 -20.41 6.24
N GLU A 208 -17.11 -19.92 7.18
CA GLU A 208 -16.80 -18.70 7.94
C GLU A 208 -15.72 -18.99 8.98
N TYR A 209 -14.67 -18.18 9.01
CA TYR A 209 -13.54 -18.36 9.91
C TYR A 209 -13.27 -17.11 10.76
N GLN A 210 -12.67 -17.34 11.92
CA GLN A 210 -12.09 -16.34 12.79
C GLN A 210 -10.73 -16.85 13.27
N ILE A 211 -9.66 -16.12 12.97
CA ILE A 211 -8.27 -16.47 13.29
C ILE A 211 -7.67 -15.33 14.10
N GLU A 212 -7.24 -15.61 15.33
CA GLU A 212 -6.67 -14.62 16.26
C GLU A 212 -5.13 -14.51 16.17
N ASP A 213 -4.58 -14.82 14.99
CA ASP A 213 -3.15 -14.90 14.77
C ASP A 213 -2.65 -13.79 13.84
N ASP A 214 -1.35 -13.49 13.88
CA ASP A 214 -0.78 -12.37 13.11
C ASP A 214 0.35 -12.79 12.15
N TRP A 215 0.45 -14.05 11.76
CA TRP A 215 1.57 -14.57 10.97
C TRP A 215 1.11 -15.28 9.69
N SER A 216 2.09 -15.72 8.92
CA SER A 216 1.89 -16.57 7.75
C SER A 216 1.37 -17.93 8.20
N THR A 217 0.34 -18.43 7.54
CA THR A 217 -0.26 -19.73 7.84
C THR A 217 -0.78 -20.41 6.58
N THR A 218 -1.02 -21.72 6.65
CA THR A 218 -1.60 -22.49 5.55
C THR A 218 -3.03 -22.83 5.89
N LEU A 219 -3.97 -22.34 5.08
CA LEU A 219 -5.36 -22.77 5.14
C LEU A 219 -5.57 -23.96 4.22
N THR A 220 -6.15 -25.04 4.75
CA THR A 220 -6.47 -26.25 3.99
C THR A 220 -7.97 -26.50 4.04
N LEU A 221 -8.58 -26.60 2.87
CA LEU A 221 -9.92 -27.12 2.67
C LEU A 221 -9.82 -28.64 2.56
N GLU A 222 -10.54 -29.35 3.41
CA GLU A 222 -10.69 -30.81 3.34
C GLU A 222 -12.16 -31.16 3.13
N ALA A 223 -12.42 -32.16 2.30
CA ALA A 223 -13.76 -32.72 2.10
C ALA A 223 -13.69 -34.24 2.16
N GLU A 224 -14.65 -34.84 2.86
CA GLU A 224 -14.85 -36.29 2.93
C GLU A 224 -16.02 -36.68 2.02
N ILE A 225 -15.76 -37.60 1.09
CA ILE A 225 -16.72 -38.07 0.10
C ILE A 225 -17.08 -39.51 0.40
N ASP A 226 -18.38 -39.79 0.51
CA ASP A 226 -18.90 -41.11 0.80
C ASP A 226 -19.71 -41.67 -0.37
N VAL A 227 -19.45 -42.93 -0.72
CA VAL A 227 -20.19 -43.67 -1.75
C VAL A 227 -20.62 -45.03 -1.23
N ARG A 228 -21.87 -45.40 -1.53
CA ARG A 228 -22.42 -46.72 -1.23
C ARG A 228 -23.01 -47.39 -2.47
N LEU A 229 -22.46 -48.55 -2.81
CA LEU A 229 -22.97 -49.42 -3.88
C LEU A 229 -23.68 -50.64 -3.32
N LYS A 230 -24.74 -51.09 -3.99
CA LYS A 230 -25.39 -52.38 -3.77
C LYS A 230 -24.92 -53.36 -4.84
N LYS A 231 -24.39 -54.50 -4.39
CA LYS A 231 -24.01 -55.64 -5.22
C LYS A 231 -25.05 -56.74 -5.06
N THR A 232 -25.67 -57.14 -6.16
CA THR A 232 -26.61 -58.27 -6.20
C THR A 232 -25.99 -59.41 -6.98
N VAL A 233 -25.83 -60.57 -6.34
CA VAL A 233 -25.35 -61.79 -6.99
C VAL A 233 -26.52 -62.76 -7.08
N ARG A 234 -26.94 -63.08 -8.31
CA ARG A 234 -27.96 -64.11 -8.58
C ARG A 234 -27.29 -65.39 -9.06
N ILE A 235 -27.67 -66.53 -8.51
CA ILE A 235 -27.19 -67.86 -8.92
C ILE A 235 -28.40 -68.74 -9.26
N ASP A 236 -28.56 -69.08 -10.53
CA ASP A 236 -29.64 -69.94 -11.01
C ASP A 236 -29.27 -71.43 -10.83
N ARG A 237 -30.16 -72.20 -10.19
CA ARG A 237 -29.99 -73.63 -9.90
C ARG A 237 -31.17 -74.43 -10.44
N GLY A 238 -31.39 -74.37 -11.76
CA GLY A 238 -32.53 -75.04 -12.40
C GLY A 238 -33.82 -74.29 -12.13
N ASP A 239 -34.63 -74.75 -11.17
CA ASP A 239 -35.93 -74.17 -10.83
C ASP A 239 -35.88 -73.13 -9.68
N GLU A 240 -34.70 -72.91 -9.08
CA GLU A 240 -34.49 -72.01 -7.95
C GLU A 240 -33.42 -70.94 -8.28
N THR A 241 -33.64 -69.69 -7.90
CA THR A 241 -32.66 -68.61 -8.00
C THR A 241 -32.27 -68.13 -6.61
N ASP A 242 -30.99 -68.29 -6.26
CA ASP A 242 -30.41 -67.75 -5.03
C ASP A 242 -29.97 -66.30 -5.25
N VAL A 243 -30.32 -65.39 -4.32
CA VAL A 243 -30.04 -63.95 -4.45
C VAL A 243 -29.31 -63.47 -3.19
N ASP A 244 -28.02 -63.15 -3.35
CA ASP A 244 -27.20 -62.52 -2.33
C ASP A 244 -27.08 -61.02 -2.59
N VAL A 245 -27.28 -60.21 -1.55
CA VAL A 245 -27.22 -58.75 -1.61
C VAL A 245 -26.23 -58.26 -0.58
N THR A 246 -25.17 -57.59 -1.04
CA THR A 246 -24.17 -56.96 -0.18
C THR A 246 -24.04 -55.48 -0.51
N TYR A 247 -23.67 -54.68 0.49
CA TYR A 247 -23.36 -53.26 0.31
C TYR A 247 -21.85 -53.06 0.41
N GLN A 248 -21.32 -52.24 -0.48
CA GLN A 248 -19.92 -51.79 -0.47
C GLN A 248 -19.91 -50.30 -0.23
N THR A 249 -19.07 -49.85 0.68
CA THR A 249 -18.90 -48.44 1.04
C THR A 249 -17.45 -48.04 0.82
N GLU A 250 -17.25 -46.78 0.45
CA GLU A 250 -15.94 -46.15 0.37
C GLU A 250 -16.08 -44.70 0.82
N SER A 251 -15.13 -44.27 1.65
CA SER A 251 -14.89 -42.88 2.03
C SER A 251 -13.53 -42.46 1.45
N LEU A 252 -13.45 -41.24 0.91
CA LEU A 252 -12.23 -40.64 0.38
C LEU A 252 -12.12 -39.18 0.82
N ASN A 253 -10.96 -38.82 1.40
CA ASN A 253 -10.65 -37.44 1.77
C ASN A 253 -9.85 -36.77 0.66
N VAL A 254 -10.24 -35.57 0.28
CA VAL A 254 -9.56 -34.74 -0.71
C VAL A 254 -9.30 -33.35 -0.14
N THR A 255 -8.17 -32.75 -0.53
CA THR A 255 -7.71 -31.49 0.06
C THR A 255 -7.17 -30.51 -0.97
N ASP A 256 -7.25 -29.22 -0.63
CA ASP A 256 -6.53 -28.14 -1.30
C ASP A 256 -6.07 -27.11 -0.27
N SER A 257 -4.92 -26.49 -0.51
CA SER A 257 -4.24 -25.62 0.46
C SER A 257 -3.82 -24.30 -0.18
N ILE A 258 -3.87 -23.24 0.61
CA ILE A 258 -3.41 -21.90 0.22
C ILE A 258 -2.61 -21.23 1.33
N ASP A 259 -1.43 -20.72 0.97
CA ASP A 259 -0.59 -19.91 1.86
C ASP A 259 -1.17 -18.48 1.96
N VAL A 260 -1.37 -18.01 3.19
CA VAL A 260 -1.94 -16.69 3.49
C VAL A 260 -1.16 -15.98 4.59
N GLU A 261 -1.29 -14.66 4.65
CA GLU A 261 -0.85 -13.87 5.80
C GLU A 261 -2.08 -13.29 6.50
N ILE A 262 -2.27 -13.63 7.79
CA ILE A 262 -3.34 -13.02 8.58
C ILE A 262 -3.00 -11.54 8.79
N TYR A 263 -3.89 -10.68 8.31
CA TYR A 263 -3.67 -9.25 8.30
C TYR A 263 -4.23 -8.61 9.56
N ASP A 264 -3.43 -8.61 10.63
CA ASP A 264 -3.69 -7.84 11.84
C ASP A 264 -2.86 -6.54 11.86
N LEU A 265 -3.56 -5.41 11.83
CA LEU A 265 -2.95 -4.08 11.75
C LEU A 265 -2.97 -3.42 13.12
N THR A 266 -1.82 -2.96 13.58
CA THR A 266 -1.70 -2.13 14.78
C THR A 266 -1.08 -0.79 14.40
N ALA A 267 -1.54 0.29 15.04
CA ALA A 267 -1.03 1.63 14.83
C ALA A 267 -0.67 2.33 16.14
N TYR A 268 0.44 3.06 16.11
CA TYR A 268 1.06 3.73 17.24
C TYR A 268 1.10 5.23 16.99
N PRO A 269 0.13 6.00 17.52
CA PRO A 269 0.05 7.43 17.28
C PRO A 269 0.89 8.22 18.29
N TYR A 270 1.45 9.32 17.80
CA TYR A 270 2.03 10.40 18.58
C TYR A 270 1.37 11.72 18.22
N TYR A 271 1.18 12.57 19.21
CA TYR A 271 0.49 13.84 19.07
C TYR A 271 1.35 15.00 19.56
N ALA A 272 1.21 16.15 18.91
CA ALA A 272 1.75 17.42 19.36
C ALA A 272 0.74 18.54 19.12
N GLU A 273 0.75 19.57 19.94
CA GLU A 273 -0.02 20.80 19.71
C GLU A 273 0.95 21.93 19.39
N TYR A 274 0.77 22.56 18.24
CA TYR A 274 1.56 23.73 17.86
C TYR A 274 1.08 24.96 18.63
N PRO A 275 1.97 25.91 18.97
CA PRO A 275 1.60 27.13 19.70
C PRO A 275 0.61 28.07 18.98
N ASN A 276 0.18 27.76 17.76
CA ASN A 276 -0.86 28.46 17.02
C ASN A 276 -2.22 27.72 17.06
N GLY A 277 -2.29 26.55 17.70
CA GLY A 277 -3.50 25.72 17.81
C GLY A 277 -3.55 24.52 16.86
N ASP A 278 -2.65 24.44 15.86
CA ASP A 278 -2.62 23.31 14.94
C ASP A 278 -2.21 22.01 15.66
N ALA A 279 -2.67 20.88 15.14
CA ALA A 279 -2.33 19.56 15.63
C ALA A 279 -1.25 18.90 14.75
N GLY A 280 -0.26 18.28 15.40
CA GLY A 280 0.68 17.36 14.80
C GLY A 280 0.30 15.92 15.13
N VAL A 281 0.30 15.05 14.13
CA VAL A 281 0.03 13.61 14.29
C VAL A 281 1.11 12.83 13.57
N ALA A 282 1.71 11.85 14.23
CA ALA A 282 2.59 10.87 13.61
C ALA A 282 2.06 9.48 13.92
N ILE A 283 1.85 8.67 12.88
CA ILE A 283 1.38 7.29 13.05
C ILE A 283 2.44 6.36 12.50
N PHE A 284 2.76 5.32 13.27
CA PHE A 284 3.56 4.18 12.86
C PHE A 284 2.68 2.94 12.85
N GLN A 285 2.90 2.02 11.91
CA GLN A 285 2.10 0.80 11.78
C GLN A 285 2.95 -0.47 11.81
N SER A 286 2.28 -1.61 12.03
CA SER A 286 2.88 -2.96 11.97
C SER A 286 2.80 -3.62 10.58
N ARG A 287 1.79 -3.28 9.76
CA ARG A 287 1.54 -3.87 8.43
C ARG A 287 1.30 -2.80 7.34
N PRO A 288 1.60 -3.08 6.06
CA PRO A 288 1.23 -2.21 4.94
C PRO A 288 -0.19 -1.69 5.09
N TRP A 289 -0.45 -0.40 4.90
CA TRP A 289 -1.69 0.24 5.32
C TRP A 289 -2.16 1.22 4.26
N GLN A 290 -3.47 1.48 4.18
CA GLN A 290 -4.03 2.40 3.19
C GLN A 290 -3.77 3.85 3.59
N GLY A 291 -4.01 4.21 4.84
CA GLY A 291 -4.02 5.60 5.28
C GLY A 291 -4.79 5.82 6.58
N TYR A 292 -4.94 7.07 7.00
CA TYR A 292 -5.76 7.46 8.13
C TYR A 292 -6.60 8.70 7.85
N THR A 293 -7.74 8.82 8.52
CA THR A 293 -8.55 10.05 8.54
C THR A 293 -8.26 10.85 9.81
N LEU A 294 -8.16 12.18 9.68
CA LEU A 294 -7.88 13.09 10.80
C LEU A 294 -9.14 13.68 11.44
N THR A 295 -10.29 13.53 10.78
CA THR A 295 -11.57 14.14 11.15
C THR A 295 -12.65 13.08 11.02
N GLU A 296 -13.65 13.07 11.90
CA GLU A 296 -14.81 12.16 11.89
C GLU A 296 -15.44 12.01 10.48
N ASN A 297 -15.69 13.13 9.81
CA ASN A 297 -16.32 13.16 8.48
C ASN A 297 -15.39 12.74 7.31
N GLY A 298 -14.13 12.39 7.60
CA GLY A 298 -13.14 12.00 6.59
C GLY A 298 -12.76 13.09 5.57
N SER A 299 -13.04 14.36 5.90
CA SER A 299 -12.72 15.52 5.06
C SER A 299 -11.21 15.72 4.93
N ALA A 300 -10.46 15.54 6.02
CA ALA A 300 -9.01 15.51 6.03
C ALA A 300 -8.51 14.07 6.20
N ARG A 301 -7.64 13.62 5.28
CA ARG A 301 -7.08 12.28 5.33
C ARG A 301 -5.69 12.23 4.72
N VAL A 302 -4.96 11.20 5.08
CA VAL A 302 -3.64 10.93 4.53
C VAL A 302 -3.57 9.48 4.12
N ARG A 303 -2.94 9.20 2.99
CA ARG A 303 -2.69 7.84 2.52
C ARG A 303 -1.21 7.57 2.38
N GLY A 304 -0.85 6.31 2.58
CA GLY A 304 0.45 5.79 2.24
C GLY A 304 0.65 5.67 0.73
N VAL A 305 1.61 4.85 0.33
CA VAL A 305 1.95 4.61 -1.09
C VAL A 305 0.95 3.69 -1.82
N TRP A 306 0.07 3.01 -1.09
CA TRP A 306 -0.74 1.93 -1.63
C TRP A 306 -1.95 2.42 -2.42
N ARG A 307 -2.14 1.82 -3.59
CA ARG A 307 -3.36 1.87 -4.40
C ARG A 307 -3.83 0.45 -4.69
N PHE A 308 -5.04 0.35 -5.24
CA PHE A 308 -5.69 -0.94 -5.44
C PHE A 308 -6.22 -1.09 -6.85
N TYR A 309 -6.26 -2.30 -7.34
CA TYR A 309 -7.03 -2.71 -8.52
C TYR A 309 -7.68 -4.05 -8.23
N THR A 310 -8.55 -4.53 -9.11
CA THR A 310 -9.15 -5.85 -8.99
C THR A 310 -8.83 -6.68 -10.22
N ALA A 311 -8.58 -7.96 -10.02
CA ALA A 311 -8.32 -8.88 -11.11
C ALA A 311 -8.88 -10.26 -10.79
N ARG A 312 -9.28 -10.96 -11.85
CA ARG A 312 -9.80 -12.32 -11.76
C ARG A 312 -8.70 -13.35 -11.62
N ASN A 313 -9.02 -14.47 -10.98
CA ASN A 313 -8.18 -15.66 -10.99
C ASN A 313 -8.45 -16.47 -12.26
N THR A 314 -7.54 -16.36 -13.23
CA THR A 314 -7.64 -17.01 -14.55
C THR A 314 -7.61 -18.54 -14.47
N ASN A 315 -7.21 -19.13 -13.35
CA ASN A 315 -7.25 -20.58 -13.15
C ASN A 315 -8.68 -21.15 -13.10
N TRP A 316 -9.67 -20.27 -12.98
CA TRP A 316 -11.10 -20.56 -13.02
C TRP A 316 -11.77 -20.10 -14.31
N ASP A 317 -11.02 -19.63 -15.33
CA ASP A 317 -11.63 -19.20 -16.61
C ASP A 317 -12.28 -20.38 -17.37
N THR A 318 -11.89 -21.62 -17.07
CA THR A 318 -12.48 -22.83 -17.65
C THR A 318 -12.66 -23.93 -16.61
N LEU A 319 -13.57 -24.85 -16.91
CA LEU A 319 -13.78 -26.08 -16.15
C LEU A 319 -13.59 -27.28 -17.09
N VAL A 320 -13.15 -28.40 -16.52
CA VAL A 320 -13.08 -29.69 -17.18
C VAL A 320 -14.27 -30.52 -16.69
N GLN A 321 -15.09 -30.98 -17.63
CA GLN A 321 -16.15 -31.94 -17.37
C GLN A 321 -15.65 -33.32 -17.77
N SER A 322 -15.59 -34.24 -16.83
CA SER A 322 -15.09 -35.61 -17.02
C SER A 322 -16.22 -36.61 -16.81
N SER A 323 -16.40 -37.51 -17.77
CA SER A 323 -17.37 -38.61 -17.72
C SER A 323 -16.66 -39.93 -18.03
N ARG A 324 -17.38 -41.05 -17.87
CA ARG A 324 -16.87 -42.37 -18.28
C ARG A 324 -16.45 -42.43 -19.76
N THR A 325 -17.03 -41.59 -20.62
CA THR A 325 -16.81 -41.63 -22.07
C THR A 325 -15.73 -40.67 -22.57
N GLY A 326 -15.24 -39.78 -21.71
CA GLY A 326 -14.23 -38.79 -22.05
C GLY A 326 -14.42 -37.49 -21.26
N SER A 327 -13.52 -36.54 -21.50
CA SER A 327 -13.54 -35.22 -20.89
C SER A 327 -13.65 -34.12 -21.95
N SER A 328 -14.21 -32.98 -21.54
CA SER A 328 -14.30 -31.77 -22.36
C SER A 328 -14.09 -30.52 -21.51
N THR A 329 -13.43 -29.52 -22.09
CA THR A 329 -13.26 -28.20 -21.46
C THR A 329 -14.43 -27.29 -21.82
N VAL A 330 -15.00 -26.62 -20.83
CA VAL A 330 -16.07 -25.64 -20.96
C VAL A 330 -15.66 -24.31 -20.33
N GLN A 331 -16.31 -23.21 -20.71
CA GLN A 331 -16.15 -21.93 -20.00
C GLN A 331 -16.74 -22.07 -18.59
N SER A 332 -16.08 -21.46 -17.61
CA SER A 332 -16.63 -21.40 -16.26
C SER A 332 -17.76 -20.37 -16.19
N ASN A 333 -18.80 -20.70 -15.44
CA ASN A 333 -19.85 -19.76 -15.08
C ASN A 333 -19.50 -18.95 -13.83
N ALA A 334 -18.40 -19.29 -13.14
CA ALA A 334 -17.95 -18.58 -11.95
C ALA A 334 -16.45 -18.32 -11.98
N ILE A 335 -16.09 -17.09 -11.66
CA ILE A 335 -14.76 -16.52 -11.83
C ILE A 335 -14.46 -15.68 -10.57
N PRO A 336 -13.59 -16.16 -9.66
CA PRO A 336 -13.28 -15.41 -8.45
C PRO A 336 -12.41 -14.19 -8.77
N VAL A 337 -12.75 -13.06 -8.15
CA VAL A 337 -12.04 -11.78 -8.25
C VAL A 337 -11.38 -11.44 -6.92
N TYR A 338 -10.16 -10.92 -7.01
CA TYR A 338 -9.34 -10.49 -5.87
C TYR A 338 -9.00 -9.01 -5.94
N VAL A 339 -8.80 -8.40 -4.78
CA VAL A 339 -8.18 -7.08 -4.67
C VAL A 339 -6.66 -7.26 -4.70
N HIS A 340 -5.98 -6.37 -5.41
CA HIS A 340 -4.53 -6.30 -5.47
C HIS A 340 -4.07 -4.93 -4.98
N ALA A 341 -3.11 -4.90 -4.05
CA ALA A 341 -2.49 -3.67 -3.56
C ALA A 341 -1.12 -3.48 -4.21
N TYR A 342 -0.82 -2.27 -4.66
CA TYR A 342 0.46 -1.95 -5.30
C TYR A 342 0.98 -0.57 -4.87
N PRO A 343 2.31 -0.37 -4.83
CA PRO A 343 2.90 0.94 -4.55
C PRO A 343 2.76 1.85 -5.78
N SER A 344 2.07 2.97 -5.58
CA SER A 344 1.82 3.97 -6.63
C SER A 344 2.97 4.95 -6.76
N ARG A 345 3.28 5.36 -8.00
CA ARG A 345 4.26 6.42 -8.30
C ARG A 345 3.90 7.78 -7.71
N ILE A 346 2.62 8.02 -7.39
CA ILE A 346 2.17 9.25 -6.74
C ILE A 346 2.76 9.41 -5.33
N GLY A 347 3.11 8.29 -4.68
CA GLY A 347 3.58 8.25 -3.31
C GLY A 347 2.50 8.63 -2.28
N PRO A 348 2.91 8.92 -1.04
CA PRO A 348 2.01 9.33 0.03
C PRO A 348 1.31 10.64 -0.29
N ARG A 349 0.05 10.79 0.11
CA ARG A 349 -0.74 11.99 -0.19
C ARG A 349 -1.68 12.37 0.94
N ALA A 350 -1.73 13.66 1.20
CA ALA A 350 -2.78 14.30 1.97
C ALA A 350 -3.93 14.74 1.05
N GLU A 351 -5.15 14.62 1.55
CA GLU A 351 -6.36 15.13 0.92
C GLU A 351 -7.14 15.99 1.94
N PRO A 352 -7.72 17.13 1.53
CA PRO A 352 -7.63 17.74 0.21
C PRO A 352 -6.24 18.30 -0.11
N VAL A 353 -5.92 18.50 -1.39
CA VAL A 353 -4.54 18.82 -1.83
C VAL A 353 -4.11 20.26 -1.51
N ARG A 354 -5.05 21.22 -1.46
CA ARG A 354 -4.73 22.65 -1.27
C ARG A 354 -4.91 23.10 0.17
N ASP A 355 -5.99 22.67 0.80
CA ASP A 355 -6.42 23.13 2.12
C ASP A 355 -6.48 21.98 3.13
N GLY A 356 -5.69 20.93 2.89
CA GLY A 356 -5.65 19.73 3.72
C GLY A 356 -4.38 19.65 4.55
N PRO A 357 -4.17 18.52 5.24
CA PRO A 357 -3.01 18.32 6.10
C PRO A 357 -1.68 18.41 5.32
N GLU A 358 -0.65 18.94 5.94
CA GLU A 358 0.70 18.99 5.40
C GLU A 358 1.48 17.75 5.87
N ILE A 359 2.05 16.98 4.94
CA ILE A 359 2.96 15.88 5.28
C ILE A 359 4.30 16.48 5.70
N ILE A 360 4.66 16.28 6.98
CA ILE A 360 5.90 16.82 7.55
C ILE A 360 7.06 15.82 7.51
N ASP A 361 6.76 14.52 7.58
CA ASP A 361 7.78 13.46 7.48
C ASP A 361 7.17 12.10 7.08
N THR A 362 8.00 11.23 6.53
CA THR A 362 7.62 9.87 6.13
C THR A 362 8.74 8.88 6.47
N TRP A 363 8.39 7.74 7.03
CA TRP A 363 9.34 6.67 7.35
C TRP A 363 9.03 5.41 6.57
N GLY A 364 10.08 4.78 6.07
CA GLY A 364 9.99 3.62 5.21
C GLY A 364 11.32 2.93 5.01
N THR A 365 11.26 1.77 4.37
CA THR A 365 12.41 1.02 3.90
C THR A 365 12.38 1.03 2.37
N ASP A 366 13.54 1.19 1.76
CA ASP A 366 13.66 1.09 0.30
C ASP A 366 13.48 -0.37 -0.15
N ARG A 367 12.62 -0.58 -1.14
CA ARG A 367 12.33 -1.87 -1.77
C ARG A 367 12.46 -1.79 -3.29
N PRO A 368 12.92 -2.86 -3.97
CA PRO A 368 12.87 -2.95 -5.42
C PRO A 368 11.45 -2.83 -5.98
N SER A 369 11.32 -2.46 -7.25
CA SER A 369 10.02 -2.38 -7.91
C SER A 369 9.33 -3.75 -7.99
N PRO A 370 8.03 -3.85 -7.67
CA PRO A 370 7.23 -5.06 -7.87
C PRO A 370 6.68 -5.21 -9.29
N VAL A 371 7.09 -4.40 -10.27
CA VAL A 371 6.50 -4.40 -11.63
C VAL A 371 6.49 -5.79 -12.29
N GLY A 372 7.51 -6.63 -12.02
CA GLY A 372 7.58 -8.01 -12.54
C GLY A 372 6.59 -8.98 -11.93
N THR A 373 5.82 -8.57 -10.92
CA THR A 373 4.76 -9.38 -10.29
C THR A 373 3.37 -9.06 -10.83
N LEU A 374 3.24 -8.02 -11.64
CA LEU A 374 1.98 -7.75 -12.34
C LEU A 374 1.79 -8.80 -13.43
N GLY A 375 0.55 -9.27 -13.57
CA GLY A 375 0.19 -10.12 -14.69
C GLY A 375 0.33 -9.39 -16.03
N GLU A 376 0.32 -10.15 -17.12
CA GLU A 376 0.17 -9.58 -18.45
C GLU A 376 -1.15 -8.78 -18.54
N ASN A 377 -1.13 -7.74 -19.37
CA ASN A 377 -2.27 -6.83 -19.61
C ASN A 377 -2.72 -5.97 -18.41
N ILE A 378 -1.91 -5.85 -17.36
CA ILE A 378 -2.20 -4.90 -16.27
C ILE A 378 -1.55 -3.54 -16.59
N ASN A 379 -2.36 -2.52 -16.83
CA ASN A 379 -2.02 -1.14 -17.18
C ASN A 379 -2.34 -0.15 -16.04
N ILE A 380 -1.48 -0.12 -15.03
CA ILE A 380 -1.62 0.74 -13.83
C ILE A 380 -0.38 1.60 -13.55
N GLU A 381 -0.55 2.63 -12.71
CA GLU A 381 0.53 3.54 -12.30
C GLU A 381 1.42 2.96 -11.17
N ILE A 382 2.05 1.82 -11.41
CA ILE A 382 2.98 1.17 -10.48
C ILE A 382 4.38 1.81 -10.52
N VAL A 383 5.10 1.81 -9.40
CA VAL A 383 6.52 2.20 -9.38
C VAL A 383 7.36 1.23 -10.22
N ASN A 384 8.17 1.76 -11.13
CA ASN A 384 9.05 0.99 -12.03
C ASN A 384 10.54 1.03 -11.61
N GLN A 385 10.84 1.64 -10.48
CA GLN A 385 12.16 1.73 -9.85
C GLN A 385 12.01 1.42 -8.36
N THR A 386 13.13 1.40 -7.63
CA THR A 386 13.13 1.33 -6.17
C THR A 386 12.19 2.37 -5.58
N TYR A 387 11.40 1.95 -4.60
CA TYR A 387 10.46 2.82 -3.90
C TYR A 387 10.64 2.66 -2.39
N THR A 388 10.36 3.72 -1.64
CA THR A 388 10.36 3.68 -0.18
C THR A 388 8.96 3.32 0.30
N THR A 389 8.85 2.31 1.16
CA THR A 389 7.58 1.96 1.81
C THR A 389 7.11 3.09 2.74
N THR A 390 5.92 2.97 3.31
CA THR A 390 5.47 3.88 4.38
C THR A 390 5.03 3.09 5.58
N TYR A 391 5.94 2.87 6.53
CA TYR A 391 5.59 2.33 7.86
C TYR A 391 5.30 3.42 8.89
N GLY A 392 5.67 4.67 8.60
CA GLY A 392 5.25 5.80 9.39
C GLY A 392 4.96 7.02 8.55
N LEU A 393 4.07 7.87 9.02
CA LEU A 393 3.77 9.15 8.39
C LEU A 393 3.37 10.19 9.43
N ALA A 394 3.98 11.37 9.34
CA ALA A 394 3.65 12.51 10.18
C ALA A 394 3.04 13.64 9.37
N VAL A 395 2.01 14.26 9.93
CA VAL A 395 1.33 15.43 9.38
C VAL A 395 1.12 16.53 10.39
N ARG A 396 0.96 17.74 9.86
CA ARG A 396 0.39 18.90 10.55
C ARG A 396 -0.98 19.20 9.95
N ALA A 397 -1.98 19.41 10.79
CA ALA A 397 -3.34 19.76 10.39
C ALA A 397 -3.91 20.83 11.34
N GLU A 398 -4.91 21.59 10.89
CA GLU A 398 -5.57 22.59 11.73
C GLU A 398 -6.22 21.94 12.96
N THR A 399 -6.91 20.82 12.76
CA THR A 399 -7.58 20.06 13.81
C THR A 399 -7.41 18.56 13.58
N VAL A 400 -7.43 17.81 14.68
CA VAL A 400 -7.41 16.34 14.66
C VAL A 400 -8.41 15.85 15.69
N ASP A 401 -9.35 15.04 15.24
CA ASP A 401 -10.18 14.24 16.12
C ASP A 401 -9.41 12.98 16.51
N ARG A 402 -9.05 12.89 17.79
CA ARG A 402 -8.26 11.77 18.30
C ARG A 402 -9.12 10.54 18.58
N GLU A 403 -10.40 10.74 18.88
CA GLU A 403 -11.34 9.65 19.20
C GLU A 403 -11.83 9.01 17.89
N ASP A 404 -11.98 9.80 16.83
CA ASP A 404 -12.35 9.33 15.50
C ASP A 404 -11.15 9.07 14.56
N LEU A 405 -9.94 9.00 15.11
CA LEU A 405 -8.74 8.67 14.36
C LEU A 405 -8.83 7.23 13.84
N HIS A 406 -9.07 7.09 12.54
CA HIS A 406 -9.25 5.81 11.91
C HIS A 406 -8.09 5.49 10.97
N VAL A 407 -7.35 4.41 11.26
CA VAL A 407 -6.25 3.92 10.43
C VAL A 407 -6.73 2.71 9.65
N ALA A 408 -6.85 2.85 8.34
CA ALA A 408 -7.37 1.82 7.45
C ALA A 408 -6.23 0.97 6.87
N GLY A 409 -6.45 -0.35 6.82
CA GLY A 409 -5.54 -1.30 6.23
C GLY A 409 -5.67 -1.47 4.72
N ILE A 410 -4.82 -2.33 4.15
CA ILE A 410 -4.90 -2.73 2.74
C ILE A 410 -5.91 -3.86 2.49
N VAL A 411 -6.33 -4.58 3.54
CA VAL A 411 -7.44 -5.54 3.46
C VAL A 411 -8.73 -4.83 3.82
N ARG A 412 -9.76 -5.01 2.99
CA ARG A 412 -11.05 -4.36 3.21
C ARG A 412 -11.66 -4.77 4.57
N GLY A 413 -12.12 -3.78 5.32
CA GLY A 413 -12.81 -4.00 6.60
C GLY A 413 -11.87 -4.17 7.79
N VAL A 414 -10.55 -4.26 7.56
CA VAL A 414 -9.56 -4.30 8.63
C VAL A 414 -9.06 -2.90 8.95
N ASN A 415 -9.22 -2.52 10.21
CA ASN A 415 -8.78 -1.25 10.77
C ASN A 415 -7.73 -1.51 11.82
N ALA A 416 -6.85 -0.54 12.05
CA ALA A 416 -5.80 -0.72 13.03
C ALA A 416 -6.34 -0.71 14.46
N SER A 417 -5.82 -1.62 15.28
CA SER A 417 -5.85 -1.46 16.74
C SER A 417 -4.93 -0.30 17.13
N ILE A 418 -5.47 0.73 17.80
CA ILE A 418 -4.69 1.89 18.23
C ILE A 418 -4.05 1.60 19.58
N VAL A 419 -2.71 1.62 19.64
CA VAL A 419 -1.94 1.31 20.84
C VAL A 419 -1.04 2.49 21.21
N ALA A 420 -1.17 2.98 22.45
CA ALA A 420 -0.31 4.03 22.97
C ALA A 420 1.13 3.50 23.11
N PRO A 421 2.15 4.23 22.61
CA PRO A 421 3.55 3.86 22.80
C PRO A 421 3.95 3.91 24.29
N ASP A 422 4.89 3.05 24.72
CA ASP A 422 5.38 3.00 26.11
C ASP A 422 5.88 4.35 26.63
N SER A 423 6.48 5.16 25.75
CA SER A 423 6.96 6.52 26.06
C SER A 423 5.85 7.57 26.21
N GLY A 424 4.58 7.17 26.05
CA GLY A 424 3.42 8.04 25.84
C GLY A 424 3.32 8.56 24.41
N SER A 425 2.09 8.87 23.98
CA SER A 425 1.79 9.47 22.68
C SER A 425 2.06 10.97 22.63
N GLU A 426 1.92 11.69 23.75
CA GLU A 426 2.04 13.15 23.75
C GLU A 426 3.48 13.63 23.60
N ARG A 427 3.65 14.70 22.82
CA ARG A 427 4.91 15.41 22.60
C ARG A 427 4.72 16.89 22.90
N GLN A 428 5.63 17.46 23.67
CA GLN A 428 5.56 18.86 24.03
C GLN A 428 6.21 19.71 22.95
N LEU A 429 5.45 20.66 22.39
CA LEU A 429 5.95 21.63 21.41
C LEU A 429 5.69 23.05 21.94
N ARG A 430 6.76 23.83 22.13
CA ARG A 430 6.72 25.10 22.86
C ARG A 430 7.29 26.26 22.04
N ARG A 431 7.06 27.49 22.50
CA ARG A 431 7.75 28.67 21.96
C ARG A 431 9.14 28.79 22.57
N SER A 432 10.14 29.07 21.75
CA SER A 432 11.43 29.57 22.21
C SER A 432 11.39 31.09 22.38
N ASN A 433 12.36 31.62 23.11
CA ASN A 433 12.67 33.03 23.20
C ASN A 433 14.14 33.22 22.79
N LEU A 434 14.34 33.82 21.63
CA LEU A 434 15.62 34.17 21.06
C LEU A 434 15.87 35.66 21.29
N SER A 435 17.03 36.01 21.82
CA SER A 435 17.50 37.40 21.89
C SER A 435 18.89 37.54 21.30
N VAL A 436 19.17 38.73 20.76
CA VAL A 436 20.49 39.09 20.22
C VAL A 436 20.84 40.48 20.72
N GLU A 437 22.01 40.59 21.34
CA GLU A 437 22.51 41.84 21.89
C GLU A 437 23.95 42.10 21.44
N VAL A 438 24.28 43.37 21.20
CA VAL A 438 25.67 43.79 20.95
C VAL A 438 26.36 43.91 22.29
N ILE A 439 27.33 43.04 22.58
CA ILE A 439 28.07 43.07 23.85
C ILE A 439 29.40 43.83 23.75
N GLN A 440 29.95 43.95 22.55
CA GLN A 440 31.16 44.69 22.28
C GLN A 440 31.13 45.20 20.84
N GLN A 441 31.61 46.42 20.60
CA GLN A 441 31.81 46.93 19.24
C GLN A 441 32.99 47.88 19.17
N ASN A 442 33.64 47.93 18.01
CA ASN A 442 34.69 48.90 17.69
C ASN A 442 34.43 49.48 16.28
N GLN A 443 35.45 50.07 15.66
CA GLN A 443 35.32 50.73 14.35
C GLN A 443 35.10 49.75 13.18
N SER A 444 35.49 48.48 13.33
CA SER A 444 35.53 47.49 12.25
C SER A 444 34.74 46.21 12.54
N GLN A 445 34.29 45.98 13.77
CA GLN A 445 33.55 44.77 14.14
C GLN A 445 32.65 44.98 15.36
N ALA A 446 31.63 44.13 15.47
CA ALA A 446 30.82 43.97 16.66
C ALA A 446 30.70 42.50 17.06
N THR A 447 30.71 42.25 18.36
CA THR A 447 30.47 40.95 18.98
C THR A 447 29.02 40.90 19.46
N LEU A 448 28.27 39.96 18.91
CA LEU A 448 26.87 39.69 19.21
C LEU A 448 26.78 38.51 20.19
N ARG A 449 26.01 38.69 21.26
CA ARG A 449 25.57 37.63 22.17
C ARG A 449 24.18 37.19 21.79
N ILE A 450 24.04 35.91 21.49
CA ILE A 450 22.78 35.28 21.13
C ILE A 450 22.37 34.38 22.28
N GLU A 451 21.15 34.53 22.76
CA GLU A 451 20.62 33.75 23.88
C GLU A 451 19.30 33.08 23.48
N LEU A 452 19.19 31.78 23.72
CA LEU A 452 18.04 30.95 23.36
C LEU A 452 17.50 30.24 24.62
N ARG A 453 16.24 30.50 24.93
CA ARG A 453 15.56 29.96 26.12
C ARG A 453 14.19 29.39 25.80
N ASP A 454 13.73 28.47 26.64
CA ASP A 454 12.33 28.07 26.70
C ASP A 454 11.50 29.26 27.17
N ASN A 455 10.49 29.67 26.41
CA ASN A 455 9.71 30.86 26.73
C ASN A 455 8.79 30.67 27.96
N GLN A 456 8.46 29.43 28.32
CA GLN A 456 7.59 29.13 29.46
C GLN A 456 8.39 28.95 30.74
N THR A 457 9.50 28.21 30.69
CA THR A 457 10.29 27.89 31.90
C THR A 457 11.51 28.77 32.11
N GLY A 458 11.94 29.51 31.07
CA GLY A 458 13.19 30.27 31.06
C GLY A 458 14.45 29.40 31.02
N THR A 459 14.33 28.08 30.90
CA THR A 459 15.46 27.15 30.85
C THR A 459 16.28 27.38 29.58
N PRO A 460 17.62 27.39 29.65
CA PRO A 460 18.45 27.55 28.46
C PRO A 460 18.30 26.38 27.48
N ILE A 461 18.26 26.68 26.18
CA ILE A 461 18.20 25.67 25.11
C ILE A 461 19.59 25.54 24.50
N GLY A 462 20.29 24.45 24.83
CA GLY A 462 21.57 24.11 24.20
C GLY A 462 21.38 23.37 22.88
N LEU A 463 22.16 23.74 21.87
CA LEU A 463 22.16 23.12 20.54
C LEU A 463 23.43 22.29 20.28
N GLY A 464 24.54 22.63 20.94
CA GLY A 464 25.79 21.87 20.91
C GLY A 464 25.71 20.62 21.79
N GLY A 465 25.33 19.48 21.22
CA GLY A 465 25.27 18.20 21.91
C GLY A 465 24.90 17.05 20.98
N GLY A 466 25.91 16.43 20.37
CA GLY A 466 25.75 15.19 19.60
C GLY A 466 25.53 14.02 20.55
N GLY A 467 24.31 13.48 20.59
CA GLY A 467 23.98 12.33 21.43
C GLY A 467 22.55 12.26 21.95
N ARG A 468 21.61 13.05 21.40
CA ARG A 468 20.20 12.92 21.80
C ARG A 468 19.66 11.60 21.28
N ARG A 469 19.20 10.75 22.20
CA ARG A 469 18.42 9.55 21.87
C ARG A 469 17.05 10.04 21.40
N TYR A 470 16.71 9.76 20.15
CA TYR A 470 15.51 10.30 19.52
C TYR A 470 14.28 9.50 19.97
N PRO A 471 13.20 10.18 20.41
CA PRO A 471 12.02 9.52 20.97
C PRO A 471 11.09 8.92 19.91
N ILE A 472 11.23 9.31 18.64
CA ILE A 472 10.50 8.76 17.49
C ILE A 472 11.52 8.62 16.34
N GLY A 473 11.45 7.50 15.60
CA GLY A 473 12.51 6.97 14.73
C GLY A 473 13.21 7.93 13.75
N GLY A 474 14.40 7.52 13.30
CA GLY A 474 15.24 8.26 12.33
C GLY A 474 16.35 9.11 12.97
N GLY A 475 17.24 9.65 12.13
CA GLY A 475 18.26 10.61 12.56
C GLY A 475 17.66 12.01 12.59
N ALA A 476 17.40 12.58 13.78
CA ALA A 476 16.82 13.92 13.82
C ALA A 476 17.86 14.99 13.46
N ARG A 477 17.41 16.01 12.74
CA ARG A 477 18.18 17.23 12.54
C ARG A 477 18.20 18.01 13.84
N ASN A 478 19.39 18.16 14.44
CA ASN A 478 19.57 19.08 15.55
C ASN A 478 19.24 20.51 15.09
N GLY A 479 18.53 21.25 15.94
CA GLY A 479 18.25 22.66 15.69
C GLY A 479 19.53 23.50 15.67
N TYR A 480 19.49 24.63 14.96
CA TYR A 480 20.61 25.55 14.81
C TYR A 480 20.10 26.98 14.65
N ILE A 481 20.98 27.97 14.80
CA ILE A 481 20.66 29.38 14.57
C ILE A 481 21.42 29.85 13.33
N THR A 482 20.81 30.70 12.51
CA THR A 482 21.48 31.42 11.42
C THR A 482 21.55 32.91 11.72
N ILE A 483 22.73 33.51 11.57
CA ILE A 483 22.95 34.97 11.69
C ILE A 483 24.15 35.35 10.82
N ALA A 484 24.09 36.47 10.10
CA ALA A 484 25.19 36.92 9.23
C ALA A 484 25.70 35.84 8.26
N ASP A 485 24.77 35.06 7.67
CA ASP A 485 25.06 33.89 6.80
C ASP A 485 25.88 32.77 7.45
N GLN A 486 26.03 32.79 8.78
CA GLN A 486 26.70 31.76 9.56
C GLN A 486 25.69 30.90 10.32
N ARG A 487 25.95 29.59 10.38
CA ARG A 487 25.27 28.65 11.26
C ARG A 487 25.99 28.61 12.61
N VAL A 488 25.23 28.81 13.69
CA VAL A 488 25.75 28.85 15.05
C VAL A 488 24.91 27.97 15.99
N GLU A 489 25.56 27.43 16.99
CA GLU A 489 24.95 26.53 17.98
C GLU A 489 25.21 27.09 19.37
N THR A 490 24.17 27.13 20.21
CA THR A 490 24.30 27.55 21.60
C THR A 490 24.94 26.45 22.44
N ASN A 491 25.74 26.86 23.42
CA ASN A 491 26.29 25.96 24.42
C ASN A 491 25.21 25.47 25.42
N ALA A 492 25.60 24.68 26.42
CA ALA A 492 24.69 24.17 27.45
C ALA A 492 23.96 25.27 28.25
N SER A 493 24.50 26.49 28.28
CA SER A 493 23.88 27.66 28.91
C SER A 493 22.96 28.43 27.97
N GLY A 494 22.68 27.91 26.77
CA GLY A 494 21.80 28.54 25.78
C GLY A 494 22.39 29.77 25.11
N VAL A 495 23.72 29.95 25.12
CA VAL A 495 24.39 31.14 24.59
C VAL A 495 25.32 30.79 23.43
N ALA A 496 25.34 31.64 22.40
CA ALA A 496 26.32 31.66 21.32
C ALA A 496 26.90 33.08 21.16
N ILE A 497 28.18 33.18 20.81
CA ILE A 497 28.88 34.45 20.57
C ILE A 497 29.35 34.48 19.12
N VAL A 498 29.06 35.58 18.41
CA VAL A 498 29.38 35.75 16.99
C VAL A 498 30.01 37.10 16.77
N THR A 499 31.06 37.18 15.96
CA THR A 499 31.68 38.46 15.55
C THR A 499 31.29 38.78 14.12
N VAL A 500 30.87 40.02 13.88
CA VAL A 500 30.44 40.52 12.57
C VAL A 500 31.24 41.77 12.21
N GLU A 501 31.63 41.91 10.94
CA GLU A 501 32.57 42.96 10.50
C GLU A 501 31.88 44.15 9.81
N GLN A 502 30.68 43.94 9.27
CA GLN A 502 29.99 44.99 8.50
C GLN A 502 28.96 45.72 9.36
N PRO A 503 28.93 47.06 9.38
CA PRO A 503 27.85 47.80 10.04
C PRO A 503 26.50 47.46 9.42
N GLY A 504 25.47 47.20 10.24
CA GLY A 504 24.18 46.78 9.69
C GLY A 504 23.18 46.25 10.70
N ILE A 505 22.12 45.66 10.15
CA ILE A 505 21.05 44.98 10.89
C ILE A 505 21.28 43.49 10.72
N TYR A 506 21.39 42.78 11.84
CA TYR A 506 21.65 41.35 11.91
C TYR A 506 20.45 40.64 12.52
N THR A 507 19.77 39.83 11.73
CA THR A 507 18.66 39.00 12.20
C THR A 507 19.17 37.58 12.47
N ALA A 508 19.13 37.16 13.73
CA ALA A 508 19.24 35.76 14.09
C ALA A 508 17.89 35.08 13.86
N ARG A 509 17.94 33.88 13.27
CA ARG A 509 16.79 32.98 13.14
C ARG A 509 17.13 31.64 13.74
N TYR A 510 16.30 31.20 14.68
CA TYR A 510 16.37 29.85 15.22
C TYR A 510 15.59 28.88 14.32
N HIS A 511 16.27 27.83 13.87
CA HIS A 511 15.72 26.70 13.14
C HIS A 511 15.65 25.51 14.09
N PRO A 512 14.49 25.23 14.70
CA PRO A 512 14.35 24.15 15.68
C PRO A 512 14.44 22.77 15.04
N GLY A 513 14.73 21.76 15.87
CA GLY A 513 14.50 20.37 15.50
C GLY A 513 13.02 20.02 15.57
N SER A 514 12.61 18.96 14.89
CA SER A 514 11.21 18.50 14.86
C SER A 514 10.76 17.91 16.21
N TRP A 515 9.47 18.05 16.54
CA TRP A 515 8.84 17.38 17.69
C TRP A 515 8.85 15.85 17.58
N LEU A 516 9.09 15.32 16.38
CA LEU A 516 9.36 13.92 16.13
C LEU A 516 10.67 13.48 16.82
N GLY A 517 11.70 14.31 16.77
CA GLY A 517 13.02 14.02 17.33
C GLY A 517 13.28 14.60 18.73
N HIS A 518 12.39 15.43 19.27
CA HIS A 518 12.64 16.18 20.50
C HIS A 518 11.40 16.25 21.40
N ASN A 519 11.61 16.12 22.71
CA ASN A 519 10.57 16.34 23.71
C ASN A 519 11.21 16.94 24.99
N PRO A 520 11.00 18.24 25.29
CA PRO A 520 10.23 19.20 24.51
C PRO A 520 10.92 19.57 23.19
N ALA A 521 10.11 19.94 22.21
CA ALA A 521 10.51 20.59 20.97
C ALA A 521 10.07 22.05 20.95
N TYR A 522 10.58 22.81 19.99
CA TYR A 522 10.37 24.25 19.91
C TYR A 522 9.93 24.69 18.51
N VAL A 523 9.22 25.81 18.41
CA VAL A 523 8.98 26.50 17.13
C VAL A 523 10.06 27.54 16.85
N SER A 524 10.17 27.96 15.59
CA SER A 524 11.14 28.96 15.16
C SER A 524 10.90 30.31 15.85
N ASP A 525 11.98 31.04 16.07
CA ASP A 525 11.96 32.41 16.60
C ASP A 525 13.05 33.25 15.92
N THR A 526 12.86 34.57 15.91
CA THR A 526 13.78 35.53 15.28
C THR A 526 14.03 36.72 16.16
N ALA A 527 15.27 37.18 16.23
CA ALA A 527 15.65 38.39 16.93
C ALA A 527 16.65 39.19 16.11
N THR A 528 16.64 40.50 16.28
CA THR A 528 17.44 41.41 15.48
C THR A 528 18.26 42.32 16.36
N ALA A 529 19.55 42.44 16.04
CA ALA A 529 20.45 43.43 16.60
C ALA A 529 20.93 44.36 15.49
N ARG A 530 21.13 45.63 15.83
CA ARG A 530 21.73 46.62 14.93
C ARG A 530 23.01 47.13 15.57
N TRP A 531 24.07 47.21 14.78
CA TRP A 531 25.29 47.88 15.20
C TRP A 531 25.79 48.82 14.11
N HIS A 532 26.46 49.89 14.55
CA HIS A 532 27.09 50.84 13.65
C HIS A 532 28.29 51.47 14.38
N PRO A 533 29.39 51.77 13.67
CA PRO A 533 30.58 52.41 14.27
C PRO A 533 30.22 53.72 14.98
N LEU A 534 29.38 54.55 14.37
CA LEU A 534 28.86 55.80 14.97
C LEU A 534 27.79 55.59 16.07
N GLY A 535 27.53 54.35 16.46
CA GLY A 535 26.67 54.02 17.59
C GLY A 535 27.33 54.28 18.95
N THR A 536 28.64 54.52 19.00
CA THR A 536 29.41 54.83 20.21
C THR A 536 30.10 56.20 20.14
N ILE A 537 30.39 56.78 21.31
CA ILE A 537 31.12 58.05 21.45
C ILE A 537 32.51 57.95 20.80
N GLU A 538 33.20 56.81 20.96
CA GLU A 538 34.49 56.56 20.31
C GLU A 538 34.39 56.55 18.79
N GLY A 539 33.31 56.03 18.22
CA GLY A 539 33.09 56.06 16.77
C GLY A 539 32.88 57.48 16.24
N TRP A 540 32.18 58.33 17.00
CA TRP A 540 32.09 59.76 16.68
C TRP A 540 33.46 60.45 16.77
N PHE A 541 34.24 60.17 17.81
CA PHE A 541 35.58 60.73 17.95
C PHE A 541 36.50 60.30 16.80
N ALA A 542 36.46 59.03 16.40
CA ALA A 542 37.17 58.51 15.25
C ALA A 542 36.78 59.22 13.95
N LEU A 543 35.48 59.42 13.72
CA LEU A 543 34.99 60.18 12.57
C LEU A 543 35.53 61.62 12.57
N PHE A 544 35.52 62.31 13.71
CA PHE A 544 36.08 63.67 13.81
C PHE A 544 37.58 63.71 13.53
N VAL A 545 38.34 62.72 13.99
CA VAL A 545 39.77 62.59 13.71
C VAL A 545 40.02 62.32 12.23
N GLU A 546 39.28 61.39 11.63
CA GLU A 546 39.39 61.03 10.20
C GLU A 546 39.07 62.23 9.30
N VAL A 547 37.94 62.91 9.57
CA VAL A 547 37.54 64.13 8.86
C VAL A 547 38.56 65.25 9.09
N GLY A 548 39.07 65.40 10.31
CA GLY A 548 40.12 66.35 10.64
C GLY A 548 41.40 66.12 9.83
N TRP A 549 41.83 64.86 9.69
CA TRP A 549 42.97 64.48 8.86
C TRP A 549 42.72 64.69 7.36
N GLN A 550 41.53 64.36 6.85
CA GLN A 550 41.17 64.60 5.45
C GLN A 550 41.06 66.08 5.10
N LEU A 551 40.69 66.93 6.07
CA LEU A 551 40.64 68.38 5.90
C LEU A 551 42.02 69.04 6.06
N LEU A 552 43.01 68.34 6.61
CA LEU A 552 44.35 68.87 6.87
C LEU A 552 45.07 69.38 5.61
N PRO A 553 45.03 68.69 4.44
CA PRO A 553 45.53 69.23 3.17
C PRO A 553 44.84 70.53 2.75
N PHE A 554 43.53 70.65 2.96
CA PHE A 554 42.77 71.87 2.67
C PHE A 554 43.14 73.00 3.62
N PHE A 555 43.33 72.72 4.90
CA PHE A 555 43.84 73.69 5.87
C PHE A 555 45.27 74.14 5.54
N VAL A 556 46.14 73.22 5.13
CA VAL A 556 47.51 73.54 4.67
C VAL A 556 47.48 74.39 3.40
N MET A 557 46.64 74.04 2.42
CA MET A 557 46.46 74.85 1.21
C MET A 557 45.89 76.23 1.51
N PHE A 558 44.88 76.31 2.38
CA PHE A 558 44.27 77.57 2.80
C PHE A 558 45.28 78.45 3.55
N TYR A 559 46.06 77.87 4.46
CA TYR A 559 47.12 78.58 5.18
C TYR A 559 48.25 79.03 4.25
N ALA A 560 48.73 78.16 3.37
CA ALA A 560 49.75 78.48 2.37
C ALA A 560 49.26 79.57 1.41
N GLY A 561 48.01 79.48 0.93
CA GLY A 561 47.36 80.51 0.10
C GLY A 561 47.23 81.84 0.82
N LYS A 562 46.82 81.85 2.11
CA LYS A 562 46.75 83.08 2.92
C LYS A 562 48.13 83.68 3.18
N ARG A 563 49.18 82.86 3.33
CA ARG A 563 50.57 83.31 3.52
C ARG A 563 51.18 83.84 2.22
N LEU A 564 50.86 83.23 1.08
CA LEU A 564 51.18 83.75 -0.27
C LEU A 564 50.50 85.10 -0.53
N LEU A 565 49.21 85.24 -0.21
CA LEU A 565 48.49 86.52 -0.27
C LEU A 565 49.05 87.60 0.67
N ARG A 566 49.72 87.20 1.75
CA ARG A 566 50.39 88.13 2.68
C ARG A 566 51.82 88.49 2.25
N MET A 567 52.45 87.68 1.40
CA MET A 567 53.74 87.99 0.75
C MET A 567 53.57 88.75 -0.58
N LEU A 568 52.41 88.62 -1.23
CA LEU A 568 52.05 89.31 -2.48
C LEU A 568 50.97 90.41 -2.26
N GLY A 569 50.61 90.69 -1.01
CA GLY A 569 49.71 91.78 -0.62
C GLY A 569 50.50 93.08 -0.48
N PRO A 570 49.97 94.22 -0.95
CA PRO A 570 50.71 95.47 -1.02
C PRO A 570 50.89 96.07 0.38
N GLU A 571 52.09 96.00 0.92
CA GLU A 571 52.61 97.00 1.85
C GLU A 571 53.64 97.85 1.08
N ASP A 572 53.53 99.18 1.23
CA ASP A 572 54.33 100.27 0.62
C ASP A 572 53.88 100.90 -0.71
N ILE A 573 52.78 101.69 -0.71
CA ILE A 573 52.59 102.82 -1.68
C ILE A 573 52.10 104.14 -1.02
N PHE A 574 52.12 104.32 0.31
CA PHE A 574 51.78 105.63 0.90
C PHE A 574 52.77 106.09 1.98
N GLN A 575 53.98 106.47 1.54
CA GLN A 575 54.74 107.54 2.18
C GLN A 575 55.40 108.44 1.11
N ASN A 576 55.24 109.75 1.31
CA ASN A 576 55.87 110.92 0.66
C ASN A 576 55.17 111.59 -0.55
N ASN A 577 54.23 112.47 -0.17
CA ASN A 577 53.98 113.88 -0.58
C ASN A 577 54.99 114.59 -1.52
N PRO A 578 54.55 115.64 -2.25
CA PRO A 578 54.24 116.96 -1.65
C PRO A 578 52.77 117.26 -1.40
#